data_AF-A0A6L8B9Y3-F1
#
_entry.id   AF-A0A6L8B9Y3-F1
#
_cell.length_a   1.000
_cell.length_b   1.000
_cell.length_c   1.000
_cell.angle_alpha   90.00
_cell.angle_beta   90.00
_cell.angle_gamma   90.00
#
_symmetry.space_group_name_H-M   'P 1'
#
loop_
_entity.id
_entity.type
_entity.pdbx_description
1 polymer ?
#
loop_
_entity_poly.entity_id
_entity_poly.type
_entity_poly.pdbx_seq_one_letter_code
_entity_poly.pdbx_strand_id
1 'polypeptide(L)'
;MRAITALPALAVWVFALPASGQSGSSLGMVEGSVCPDNSHAIFHACALEAAETATPPRTPEGRPDFSGYWLRRAWAFESLEAHPVTPDDFGGPSAVVDPADGRLPMQAWAVERSRINAEQYLHHNAACILAGPAGTMYMTSRFQFIQDATHLVMVGEQLTTHPYRIIPLDGRPHSGDIPMWNGDPRGRWEGDTLVV
;
A
#
# COMPACT_ATOMS: atom_id res chain seq x y z
N MET A 1 -55.96 -51.88 14.02
CA MET A 1 -54.54 -51.83 13.61
C MET A 1 -54.47 -51.12 12.26
N ARG A 2 -54.07 -49.85 12.23
CA ARG A 2 -53.85 -49.10 10.98
C ARG A 2 -52.35 -48.90 10.82
N ALA A 3 -51.78 -49.48 9.77
CA ALA A 3 -50.38 -49.36 9.43
C ALA A 3 -50.09 -47.95 8.92
N ILE A 4 -49.10 -47.29 9.53
CA ILE A 4 -48.57 -45.99 9.09
C ILE A 4 -47.50 -46.29 8.04
N THR A 5 -47.78 -45.94 6.79
CA THR A 5 -46.82 -45.95 5.69
C THR A 5 -45.87 -44.76 5.83
N ALA A 6 -44.58 -45.03 6.02
CA ALA A 6 -43.52 -44.03 6.01
C ALA A 6 -43.12 -43.72 4.54
N LEU A 7 -43.27 -42.47 4.13
CA LEU A 7 -42.70 -41.93 2.89
C LEU A 7 -41.24 -41.49 3.17
N PRO A 8 -40.26 -41.87 2.33
CA PRO A 8 -38.89 -41.38 2.51
C PRO A 8 -38.80 -39.94 1.99
N ALA A 9 -38.42 -39.01 2.87
CA ALA A 9 -38.07 -37.65 2.48
C ALA A 9 -36.70 -37.68 1.77
N LEU A 10 -36.70 -37.46 0.45
CA LEU A 10 -35.50 -37.18 -0.33
C LEU A 10 -35.00 -35.78 0.02
N ALA A 11 -33.99 -35.70 0.87
CA ALA A 11 -33.24 -34.47 1.11
C ALA A 11 -32.32 -34.20 -0.08
N VAL A 12 -32.71 -33.27 -0.95
CA VAL A 12 -31.85 -32.75 -2.01
C VAL A 12 -30.83 -31.82 -1.37
N TRP A 13 -29.61 -32.31 -1.19
CA TRP A 13 -28.46 -31.48 -0.83
C TRP A 13 -28.04 -30.69 -2.07
N VAL A 14 -28.47 -29.43 -2.15
CA VAL A 14 -27.88 -28.47 -3.09
C VAL A 14 -26.50 -28.13 -2.54
N PHE A 15 -25.47 -28.82 -3.02
CA PHE A 15 -24.11 -28.33 -2.91
C PHE A 15 -24.01 -27.09 -3.79
N ALA A 16 -24.07 -25.91 -3.19
CA ALA A 16 -23.60 -24.70 -3.84
C ALA A 16 -22.10 -24.91 -4.12
N LEU A 17 -21.78 -25.22 -5.38
CA LEU A 17 -20.41 -25.19 -5.86
C LEU A 17 -19.87 -23.79 -5.57
N PRO A 18 -18.69 -23.63 -4.94
CA PRO A 18 -18.08 -22.32 -4.85
C PRO A 18 -17.90 -21.81 -6.27
N ALA A 19 -18.38 -20.59 -6.52
CA ALA A 19 -18.23 -19.93 -7.81
C ALA A 19 -16.76 -20.01 -8.23
N SER A 20 -16.50 -20.75 -9.30
CA SER A 20 -15.22 -20.76 -10.01
C SER A 20 -14.96 -19.33 -10.48
N GLY A 21 -14.00 -18.65 -9.84
CA GLY A 21 -13.70 -17.25 -10.15
C GLY A 21 -12.83 -16.50 -9.13
N GLN A 22 -12.51 -17.08 -7.97
CA GLN A 22 -11.48 -16.49 -7.11
C GLN A 22 -10.09 -16.87 -7.64
N SER A 23 -9.59 -16.10 -8.62
CA SER A 23 -8.15 -15.96 -8.81
C SER A 23 -7.61 -15.20 -7.59
N GLY A 24 -7.44 -15.92 -6.50
CA GLY A 24 -6.82 -15.39 -5.30
C GLY A 24 -5.41 -14.97 -5.65
N SER A 25 -5.17 -13.66 -5.68
CA SER A 25 -3.85 -13.13 -5.37
C SER A 25 -3.34 -13.90 -4.16
N SER A 26 -2.09 -14.38 -4.19
CA SER A 26 -1.45 -15.14 -3.11
C SER A 26 -1.43 -14.42 -1.75
N LEU A 27 -1.98 -13.20 -1.70
CA LEU A 27 -2.10 -12.33 -0.56
C LEU A 27 -3.54 -11.80 -0.31
N GLY A 28 -4.60 -12.56 -0.62
CA GLY A 28 -5.97 -12.47 -0.04
C GLY A 28 -6.64 -11.09 0.19
N MET A 29 -7.83 -10.89 -0.39
CA MET A 29 -8.73 -9.72 -0.20
C MET A 29 -8.15 -8.33 -0.54
N VAL A 30 -7.68 -8.16 -1.78
CA VAL A 30 -7.68 -6.82 -2.40
C VAL A 30 -8.50 -6.94 -3.67
N GLU A 31 -9.50 -6.06 -3.79
CA GLU A 31 -10.34 -5.98 -4.99
C GLU A 31 -9.45 -5.83 -6.23
N GLY A 32 -9.81 -6.53 -7.31
CA GLY A 32 -9.05 -6.47 -8.55
C GLY A 32 -9.01 -5.03 -9.08
N SER A 33 -7.82 -4.50 -9.33
CA SER A 33 -7.68 -3.18 -9.95
C SER A 33 -8.03 -3.25 -11.44
N VAL A 34 -8.62 -2.17 -11.95
CA VAL A 34 -8.79 -1.95 -13.40
C VAL A 34 -7.47 -1.96 -14.17
N CYS A 35 -6.35 -1.74 -13.48
CA CYS A 35 -4.99 -1.89 -14.01
C CYS A 35 -4.40 -3.20 -13.47
N PRO A 36 -4.45 -4.33 -14.22
CA PRO A 36 -4.08 -5.65 -13.72
C PRO A 36 -2.56 -5.88 -13.68
N ASP A 37 -1.78 -5.13 -14.45
CA ASP A 37 -0.33 -5.29 -14.50
C ASP A 37 0.35 -4.75 -13.22
N ASN A 38 1.37 -5.47 -12.74
CA ASN A 38 2.14 -5.11 -11.54
C ASN A 38 3.50 -4.47 -11.88
N SER A 39 3.87 -4.37 -13.16
CA SER A 39 5.00 -3.56 -13.61
C SER A 39 4.72 -2.09 -13.32
N HIS A 40 5.63 -1.40 -12.62
CA HIS A 40 5.42 -0.02 -12.17
C HIS A 40 5.09 0.95 -13.32
N ALA A 41 5.86 0.90 -14.41
CA ALA A 41 5.65 1.79 -15.55
C ALA A 41 4.32 1.53 -16.26
N ILE A 42 3.92 0.25 -16.40
CA ILE A 42 2.66 -0.14 -17.04
C ILE A 42 1.47 0.23 -16.15
N PHE A 43 1.56 -0.10 -14.86
CA PHE A 43 0.55 0.27 -13.87
C PHE A 43 0.37 1.78 -13.82
N HIS A 44 1.46 2.56 -13.77
CA HIS A 44 1.40 4.02 -13.70
C HIS A 44 0.70 4.62 -14.92
N ALA A 45 1.04 4.19 -16.14
CA ALA A 45 0.39 4.66 -17.36
C ALA A 45 -1.12 4.35 -17.35
N CYS A 46 -1.50 3.11 -17.02
CA CYS A 46 -2.90 2.72 -16.89
C CYS A 46 -3.63 3.51 -15.79
N ALA A 47 -2.98 3.72 -14.64
CA ALA A 47 -3.57 4.41 -13.51
C ALA A 47 -3.84 5.89 -13.82
N LEU A 48 -2.96 6.55 -14.57
CA LEU A 48 -3.17 7.92 -15.04
C LEU A 48 -4.41 8.01 -15.95
N GLU A 49 -4.56 7.09 -16.92
CA GLU A 49 -5.74 7.04 -17.79
C GLU A 49 -7.02 6.73 -16.99
N ALA A 50 -6.97 5.74 -16.09
CA ALA A 50 -8.11 5.40 -15.25
C ALA A 50 -8.52 6.56 -14.34
N ALA A 51 -7.56 7.34 -13.84
CA ALA A 51 -7.82 8.49 -12.95
C ALA A 51 -8.64 9.61 -13.62
N GLU A 52 -8.61 9.74 -14.95
CA GLU A 52 -9.37 10.77 -15.67
C GLU A 52 -10.89 10.58 -15.55
N THR A 53 -11.33 9.32 -15.38
CA THR A 53 -12.75 8.97 -15.30
C THR A 53 -13.14 8.29 -13.99
N ALA A 54 -12.17 8.04 -13.11
CA ALA A 54 -12.40 7.39 -11.82
C ALA A 54 -13.34 8.21 -10.94
N THR A 55 -14.32 7.54 -10.36
CA THR A 55 -15.22 8.12 -9.34
C THR A 55 -15.00 7.38 -8.03
N PRO A 56 -14.00 7.75 -7.22
CA PRO A 56 -13.70 7.03 -5.99
C PRO A 56 -14.84 7.16 -4.97
N PRO A 57 -14.99 6.18 -4.06
CA PRO A 57 -15.87 6.32 -2.89
C PRO A 57 -15.60 7.63 -2.16
N ARG A 58 -16.65 8.18 -1.55
CA ARG A 58 -16.61 9.49 -0.90
C ARG A 58 -16.95 9.38 0.58
N THR A 59 -16.27 10.18 1.39
CA THR A 59 -16.64 10.39 2.79
C THR A 59 -17.97 11.16 2.89
N PRO A 60 -18.63 11.22 4.06
CA PRO A 60 -19.82 12.05 4.26
C PRO A 60 -19.61 13.53 3.90
N GLU A 61 -18.38 14.02 3.98
CA GLU A 61 -17.97 15.39 3.64
C GLU A 61 -17.67 15.57 2.13
N GLY A 62 -17.82 14.52 1.32
CA GLY A 62 -17.63 14.55 -0.13
C GLY A 62 -16.17 14.44 -0.60
N ARG A 63 -15.22 14.18 0.31
CA ARG A 63 -13.81 13.95 -0.04
C ARG A 63 -13.60 12.52 -0.53
N PRO A 64 -12.58 12.24 -1.37
CA PRO A 64 -12.18 10.86 -1.63
C PRO A 64 -11.94 10.10 -0.32
N ASP A 65 -12.52 8.90 -0.24
CA ASP A 65 -12.38 8.00 0.91
C ASP A 65 -11.26 7.00 0.65
N PHE A 66 -10.17 7.13 1.40
CA PHE A 66 -9.03 6.22 1.38
C PHE A 66 -9.21 5.04 2.34
N SER A 67 -10.28 5.02 3.15
CA SER A 67 -10.45 4.02 4.21
C SER A 67 -10.47 2.60 3.65
N GLY A 68 -9.72 1.70 4.29
CA GLY A 68 -9.69 0.29 3.90
C GLY A 68 -8.30 -0.32 4.01
N TYR A 69 -8.19 -1.54 3.48
CA TYR A 69 -6.94 -2.28 3.40
C TYR A 69 -6.37 -2.21 1.99
N TRP A 70 -5.11 -1.80 1.91
CA TRP A 70 -4.41 -1.57 0.68
C TRP A 70 -3.19 -2.48 0.61
N LEU A 71 -2.93 -3.03 -0.55
CA LEU A 71 -1.71 -3.76 -0.84
C LEU A 71 -0.91 -2.99 -1.87
N ARG A 72 0.38 -2.83 -1.61
CA ARG A 72 1.28 -2.29 -2.63
C ARG A 72 1.39 -3.29 -3.78
N ARG A 73 1.20 -2.80 -5.00
CA ARG A 73 1.20 -3.62 -6.21
C ARG A 73 2.57 -4.12 -6.62
N ALA A 74 3.64 -3.42 -6.25
CA ALA A 74 4.97 -3.68 -6.76
C ALA A 74 6.06 -3.41 -5.71
N TRP A 75 7.10 -4.24 -5.66
CA TRP A 75 8.06 -4.27 -4.56
C TRP A 75 9.21 -3.29 -4.80
N ALA A 76 9.60 -2.57 -3.75
CA ALA A 76 10.54 -1.45 -3.84
C ALA A 76 11.44 -1.34 -2.59
N PHE A 77 11.54 -2.42 -1.81
CA PHE A 77 12.23 -2.42 -0.51
C PHE A 77 13.71 -2.83 -0.61
N GLU A 78 14.05 -3.64 -1.62
CA GLU A 78 15.43 -4.09 -1.91
C GLU A 78 16.15 -3.03 -2.75
N SER A 79 15.53 -2.61 -3.86
CA SER A 79 16.00 -1.50 -4.69
C SER A 79 14.83 -0.83 -5.41
N LEU A 80 14.97 0.48 -5.65
CA LEU A 80 14.06 1.23 -6.52
C LEU A 80 14.40 1.07 -8.00
N GLU A 81 15.68 0.79 -8.32
CA GLU A 81 16.15 0.55 -9.69
C GLU A 81 16.14 -0.94 -10.02
N ALA A 82 16.16 -1.26 -11.31
CA ALA A 82 16.25 -2.65 -11.77
C ALA A 82 17.56 -3.30 -11.30
N HIS A 83 17.47 -4.52 -10.78
CA HIS A 83 18.59 -5.23 -10.15
C HIS A 83 18.44 -6.75 -10.31
N PRO A 84 19.56 -7.48 -10.36
CA PRO A 84 19.53 -8.94 -10.49
C PRO A 84 19.19 -9.61 -9.16
N VAL A 85 18.75 -10.86 -9.25
CA VAL A 85 18.62 -11.75 -8.09
C VAL A 85 20.00 -11.94 -7.45
N THR A 86 20.07 -11.84 -6.12
CA THR A 86 21.26 -12.20 -5.32
C THR A 86 20.83 -13.16 -4.19
N PRO A 87 21.76 -13.73 -3.40
CA PRO A 87 21.37 -14.56 -2.25
C PRO A 87 20.44 -13.85 -1.24
N ASP A 88 20.56 -12.53 -1.12
CA ASP A 88 19.81 -11.70 -0.16
C ASP A 88 18.78 -10.78 -0.85
N ASP A 89 18.54 -10.96 -2.16
CA ASP A 89 17.72 -10.05 -2.96
C ASP A 89 16.93 -10.81 -4.05
N PHE A 90 15.61 -10.63 -4.10
CA PHE A 90 14.76 -11.29 -5.09
C PHE A 90 14.89 -10.75 -6.52
N GLY A 91 15.57 -9.63 -6.74
CA GLY A 91 15.65 -8.97 -8.04
C GLY A 91 14.32 -8.37 -8.48
N GLY A 92 14.36 -7.51 -9.51
CA GLY A 92 13.13 -6.95 -10.05
C GLY A 92 13.31 -5.88 -11.11
N PRO A 93 12.21 -5.52 -11.81
CA PRO A 93 12.20 -4.34 -12.66
C PRO A 93 12.27 -3.06 -11.82
N SER A 94 12.61 -1.94 -12.45
CA SER A 94 12.64 -0.64 -11.78
C SER A 94 11.24 -0.20 -11.32
N ALA A 95 11.18 0.38 -10.12
CA ALA A 95 10.04 1.11 -9.60
C ALA A 95 9.97 2.56 -10.09
N VAL A 96 11.06 3.05 -10.69
CA VAL A 96 11.17 4.41 -11.24
C VAL A 96 10.46 4.46 -12.58
N VAL A 97 9.42 5.29 -12.67
CA VAL A 97 8.65 5.53 -13.89
C VAL A 97 9.08 6.81 -14.62
N ASP A 98 9.65 7.75 -13.88
CA ASP A 98 10.22 9.00 -14.37
C ASP A 98 11.50 9.29 -13.56
N PRO A 99 12.67 9.39 -14.19
CA PRO A 99 12.95 9.32 -15.64
C PRO A 99 12.64 7.95 -16.28
N ALA A 100 12.35 7.98 -17.60
CA ALA A 100 11.96 6.79 -18.37
C ALA A 100 13.09 5.75 -18.52
N ASP A 101 14.33 6.09 -18.18
CA ASP A 101 15.44 5.15 -18.13
C ASP A 101 15.40 4.24 -16.90
N GLY A 102 14.45 4.46 -15.98
CA GLY A 102 14.24 3.67 -14.78
C GLY A 102 15.32 3.88 -13.72
N ARG A 103 16.07 4.98 -13.79
CA ARG A 103 17.16 5.30 -12.86
C ARG A 103 16.81 6.48 -11.99
N LEU A 104 17.24 6.44 -10.73
CA LEU A 104 17.08 7.57 -9.83
C LEU A 104 18.00 8.72 -10.31
N PRO A 105 17.47 9.94 -10.51
CA PRO A 105 18.26 11.09 -10.91
C PRO A 105 19.03 11.67 -9.71
N MET A 106 19.88 10.84 -9.09
CA MET A 106 20.65 11.21 -7.91
C MET A 106 21.72 12.24 -8.25
N GLN A 107 21.81 13.28 -7.43
CA GLN A 107 22.89 14.24 -7.48
C GLN A 107 24.21 13.57 -7.08
N ALA A 108 25.35 14.02 -7.63
CA ALA A 108 26.65 13.36 -7.41
C ALA A 108 27.03 13.23 -5.92
N TRP A 109 26.69 14.22 -5.09
CA TRP A 109 26.92 14.14 -3.64
C TRP A 109 26.05 13.09 -2.95
N ALA A 110 24.85 12.82 -3.47
CA ALA A 110 23.93 11.81 -2.93
C ALA A 110 24.41 10.40 -3.26
N VAL A 111 25.00 10.21 -4.45
CA VAL A 111 25.67 8.95 -4.83
C VAL A 111 26.80 8.64 -3.86
N GLU A 112 27.68 9.60 -3.57
CA GLU A 112 28.78 9.39 -2.61
C GLU A 112 28.24 9.17 -1.19
N ARG A 113 27.22 9.95 -0.77
CA ARG A 113 26.60 9.76 0.54
C ARG A 113 25.95 8.38 0.68
N SER A 114 25.32 7.86 -0.37
CA SER A 114 24.72 6.52 -0.37
C SER A 114 25.77 5.44 -0.09
N ARG A 115 26.95 5.53 -0.72
CA ARG A 115 28.07 4.62 -0.48
C ARG A 115 28.53 4.65 0.98
N ILE A 116 28.65 5.84 1.56
CA ILE A 116 29.03 6.02 2.98
C ILE A 116 27.94 5.46 3.90
N ASN A 117 26.67 5.74 3.59
CA ASN A 117 25.54 5.26 4.39
C ASN A 117 25.48 3.74 4.40
N ALA A 118 25.73 3.07 3.28
CA ALA A 118 25.71 1.60 3.19
C ALA A 118 26.69 0.94 4.17
N GLU A 119 27.85 1.55 4.41
CA GLU A 119 28.86 1.05 5.38
C GLU A 119 28.47 1.30 6.85
N GLN A 120 27.60 2.30 7.12
CA GLN A 120 27.23 2.74 8.46
C GLN A 120 25.77 2.42 8.84
N TYR A 121 25.00 1.87 7.90
CA TYR A 121 23.57 1.69 8.05
C TYR A 121 23.28 0.58 9.06
N LEU A 122 22.66 0.96 10.17
CA LEU A 122 21.99 0.02 11.06
C LEU A 122 20.51 -0.01 10.70
N HIS A 123 20.03 -1.18 10.28
CA HIS A 123 18.62 -1.36 9.97
C HIS A 123 17.75 -1.04 11.19
N HIS A 124 16.70 -0.23 11.02
CA HIS A 124 15.81 0.19 12.11
C HIS A 124 15.25 -1.01 12.90
N ASN A 125 14.84 -2.08 12.21
CA ASN A 125 14.42 -3.35 12.85
C ASN A 125 15.53 -4.00 13.71
N ALA A 126 16.81 -3.89 13.33
CA ALA A 126 17.91 -4.44 14.14
C ALA A 126 18.13 -3.64 15.43
N ALA A 127 17.75 -2.35 15.43
CA ALA A 127 17.74 -1.50 16.60
C ALA A 127 16.41 -1.54 17.39
N CYS A 128 15.47 -2.41 17.01
CA CYS A 128 14.12 -2.48 17.58
C CYS A 128 13.35 -1.14 17.52
N ILE A 129 13.55 -0.36 16.45
CA ILE A 129 12.86 0.92 16.23
C ILE A 129 11.91 0.82 15.03
N LEU A 130 10.78 1.53 15.12
CA LEU A 130 9.76 1.61 14.07
C LEU A 130 10.35 2.04 12.72
N ALA A 131 9.84 1.51 11.62
CA ALA A 131 10.16 2.07 10.31
C ALA A 131 9.71 3.54 10.23
N GLY A 132 10.57 4.40 9.66
CA GLY A 132 10.18 5.76 9.29
C GLY A 132 9.28 5.76 8.05
N PRO A 133 8.74 6.92 7.64
CA PRO A 133 7.73 7.00 6.57
C PRO A 133 8.14 6.35 5.26
N ALA A 134 9.37 6.57 4.79
CA ALA A 134 9.87 5.93 3.58
C ALA A 134 10.00 4.41 3.73
N GLY A 135 10.53 3.94 4.87
CA GLY A 135 10.60 2.52 5.18
C GLY A 135 9.21 1.88 5.19
N THR A 136 8.25 2.52 5.84
CA THR A 136 6.85 2.09 5.87
C THR A 136 6.28 1.95 4.47
N MET A 137 6.47 2.95 3.58
CA MET A 137 5.89 2.95 2.24
C MET A 137 6.56 1.93 1.28
N TYR A 138 7.88 1.79 1.33
CA TYR A 138 8.63 0.96 0.39
C TYR A 138 8.75 -0.50 0.83
N MET A 139 8.67 -0.82 2.12
CA MET A 139 8.71 -2.19 2.65
C MET A 139 7.46 -3.00 2.31
N THR A 140 7.62 -4.25 1.88
CA THR A 140 6.52 -5.19 1.57
C THR A 140 5.54 -5.34 2.73
N SER A 141 4.37 -4.68 2.62
CA SER A 141 3.31 -4.87 3.60
C SER A 141 1.97 -4.35 3.07
N ARG A 142 0.91 -4.65 3.83
CA ARG A 142 -0.41 -4.05 3.70
C ARG A 142 -0.46 -2.77 4.53
N PHE A 143 -1.27 -1.84 4.06
CA PHE A 143 -1.63 -0.65 4.82
C PHE A 143 -3.10 -0.69 5.17
N GLN A 144 -3.43 -0.30 6.38
CA GLN A 144 -4.78 0.13 6.68
C GLN A 144 -4.80 1.65 6.69
N PHE A 145 -5.74 2.23 5.95
CA PHE A 145 -6.09 3.63 6.08
C PHE A 145 -7.39 3.76 6.85
N ILE A 146 -7.40 4.69 7.79
CA ILE A 146 -8.57 5.07 8.58
C ILE A 146 -8.73 6.58 8.40
N GLN A 147 -9.85 6.99 7.84
CA GLN A 147 -10.11 8.39 7.53
C GLN A 147 -11.35 8.88 8.26
N ASP A 148 -11.25 10.07 8.85
CA ASP A 148 -12.38 10.86 9.31
C ASP A 148 -12.29 12.29 8.72
N ALA A 149 -13.21 13.18 9.11
CA ALA A 149 -13.24 14.56 8.62
C ALA A 149 -11.98 15.38 8.94
N THR A 150 -11.18 14.93 9.91
CA THR A 150 -10.06 15.66 10.52
C THR A 150 -8.73 14.93 10.50
N HIS A 151 -8.70 13.62 10.20
CA HIS A 151 -7.49 12.81 10.16
C HIS A 151 -7.52 11.77 9.04
N LEU A 152 -6.34 11.53 8.47
CA LEU A 152 -6.01 10.29 7.78
C LEU A 152 -4.94 9.57 8.59
N VAL A 153 -5.23 8.34 9.04
CA VAL A 153 -4.29 7.49 9.75
C VAL A 153 -3.88 6.36 8.84
N MET A 154 -2.57 6.22 8.62
CA MET A 154 -1.96 5.08 7.95
C MET A 154 -1.36 4.15 8.99
N VAL A 155 -1.68 2.87 8.92
CA VAL A 155 -1.11 1.80 9.76
C VAL A 155 -0.40 0.82 8.83
N GLY A 156 0.92 0.67 9.00
CA GLY A 156 1.72 -0.35 8.33
C GLY A 156 1.66 -1.68 9.08
N GLU A 157 1.88 -2.79 8.38
CA GLU A 157 1.78 -4.14 8.95
C GLU A 157 3.12 -4.92 8.89
N GLN A 158 3.18 -6.07 9.58
CA GLN A 158 4.19 -7.15 9.66
C GLN A 158 5.68 -6.79 9.54
N LEU A 159 6.14 -6.25 8.41
CA LEU A 159 7.56 -6.06 8.12
C LEU A 159 8.12 -4.70 8.55
N THR A 160 7.25 -3.78 9.02
CA THR A 160 7.63 -2.39 9.37
C THR A 160 7.57 -2.08 10.87
N THR A 161 7.36 -3.10 11.71
CA THR A 161 7.14 -2.97 13.17
C THR A 161 5.85 -2.23 13.53
N HIS A 162 4.79 -2.40 12.74
CA HIS A 162 3.47 -1.80 12.97
C HIS A 162 3.48 -0.27 13.19
N PRO A 163 4.14 0.52 12.32
CA PRO A 163 4.20 1.96 12.47
C PRO A 163 2.84 2.56 12.11
N TYR A 164 2.50 3.65 12.80
CA TYR A 164 1.34 4.46 12.44
C TYR A 164 1.77 5.89 12.14
N ARG A 165 1.13 6.48 11.12
CA ARG A 165 1.32 7.88 10.73
C ARG A 165 -0.03 8.57 10.77
N ILE A 166 -0.15 9.62 11.57
CA ILE A 166 -1.37 10.40 11.74
C ILE A 166 -1.20 11.70 10.95
N ILE A 167 -2.12 11.96 10.03
CA ILE A 167 -2.11 13.15 9.16
C ILE A 167 -3.36 13.97 9.48
N PRO A 168 -3.24 15.06 10.25
CA PRO A 168 -4.33 16.02 10.44
C PRO A 168 -4.74 16.68 9.11
N LEU A 169 -6.05 16.84 8.91
CA LEU A 169 -6.70 17.39 7.73
C LEU A 169 -7.46 18.71 8.01
N ASP A 170 -7.44 19.17 9.26
CA ASP A 170 -8.23 20.29 9.77
C ASP A 170 -7.50 21.65 9.72
N GLY A 171 -6.31 21.69 9.11
CA GLY A 171 -5.52 22.92 8.97
C GLY A 171 -4.88 23.43 10.26
N ARG A 172 -4.83 22.60 11.33
CA ARG A 172 -4.15 22.99 12.57
C ARG A 172 -2.65 23.28 12.34
N PRO A 173 -2.05 24.21 13.11
CA PRO A 173 -0.65 24.55 12.96
C PRO A 173 0.27 23.37 13.26
N HIS A 174 1.51 23.45 12.79
CA HIS A 174 2.58 22.53 13.16
C HIS A 174 2.84 22.53 14.68
N SER A 175 3.34 21.42 15.19
CA SER A 175 3.61 21.18 16.62
C SER A 175 4.84 21.93 17.15
N GLY A 176 5.37 22.88 16.36
CA GLY A 176 6.62 23.59 16.62
C GLY A 176 7.85 22.75 16.25
N ASP A 177 8.97 23.03 16.90
CA ASP A 177 10.28 22.44 16.58
C ASP A 177 10.54 21.09 17.28
N ILE A 178 9.49 20.32 17.56
CA ILE A 178 9.61 19.01 18.21
C ILE A 178 9.87 17.96 17.13
N PRO A 179 11.05 17.31 17.11
CA PRO A 179 11.32 16.24 16.15
C PRO A 179 10.45 15.02 16.50
N MET A 180 9.62 14.61 15.55
CA MET A 180 8.76 13.43 15.66
C MET A 180 9.26 12.30 14.77
N TRP A 181 9.15 11.05 15.24
CA TRP A 181 9.63 9.86 14.51
C TRP A 181 9.07 9.76 13.09
N ASN A 182 7.76 9.98 12.94
CA ASN A 182 7.06 9.97 11.66
C ASN A 182 6.85 11.40 11.10
N GLY A 183 7.59 12.38 11.60
CA GLY A 183 7.42 13.80 11.26
C GLY A 183 6.12 14.41 11.80
N ASP A 184 5.85 15.64 11.40
CA ASP A 184 4.67 16.43 11.76
C ASP A 184 3.85 16.79 10.50
N PRO A 185 3.17 15.81 9.86
CA PRO A 185 2.51 16.00 8.56
C PRO A 185 1.29 16.92 8.63
N ARG A 186 0.95 17.61 7.55
CA ARG A 186 -0.31 18.41 7.47
C ARG A 186 -0.98 18.20 6.12
N GLY A 187 -2.13 17.54 6.17
CA GLY A 187 -2.96 17.31 5.00
C GLY A 187 -3.73 18.56 4.61
N ARG A 188 -3.76 18.87 3.31
CA ARG A 188 -4.70 19.82 2.69
C ARG A 188 -5.26 19.24 1.41
N TRP A 189 -6.47 19.66 1.07
CA TRP A 189 -7.13 19.22 -0.15
C TRP A 189 -6.99 20.25 -1.28
N GLU A 190 -6.56 19.79 -2.44
CA GLU A 190 -6.55 20.52 -3.71
C GLU A 190 -7.49 19.80 -4.68
N GLY A 191 -8.76 20.21 -4.70
CA GLY A 191 -9.82 19.43 -5.34
C GLY A 191 -9.99 18.06 -4.67
N ASP A 192 -9.76 16.99 -5.44
CA ASP A 192 -9.75 15.60 -5.00
C ASP A 192 -8.36 15.08 -4.62
N THR A 193 -7.34 15.93 -4.66
CA THR A 193 -5.97 15.55 -4.30
C THR A 193 -5.69 15.89 -2.84
N LEU A 194 -5.23 14.89 -2.06
CA LEU A 194 -4.68 15.11 -0.72
C LEU A 194 -3.18 15.39 -0.82
N VAL A 195 -2.76 16.58 -0.38
CA VAL A 195 -1.36 16.98 -0.26
C VAL A 195 -0.95 16.94 1.21
N VAL A 196 0.19 16.32 1.53
CA VAL A 196 0.66 16.04 2.91
C VAL A 196 2.04 16.63 3.17
#